data_AF-A0A7W1NC43-F1
#
_entry.id   AF-A0A7W1NC43-F1
#
_cell.length_a   1.000
_cell.length_b   1.000
_cell.length_c   1.000
_cell.angle_alpha   90.00
_cell.angle_beta   90.00
_cell.angle_gamma   90.00
#
_symmetry.space_group_name_H-M   'P 1'
#
loop_
_entity.id
_entity.type
_entity.pdbx_description
1 polymer ?
#
loop_
_entity_poly.entity_id
_entity_poly.type
_entity_poly.pdbx_seq_one_letter_code
_entity_poly.pdbx_strand_id
1 'polypeptide(L)'
;MPTATVPRSAQALVGAERPTLAQIRLLRRTAEQDLEESRKLQALHQDGLSGPKDDLKTRQAVLAYALGFFSDAEEALGEAKDPYAQALLGLINGALGDYAEAKTLLAGASKALPEAKIEFCRACLDGNLLDDADKALNGLPEGPDRDFLQGRLHEARGATEQAINAYEAALEQQPEHVEAAFKLGVLLDRIGDDDMAVEYFLVCADVWPHYLPGVINLGILYDERGESNAGVDCFRQVLAYNPRNRRAMMLLRDARASRSMYYDEREERERERMEKIMRTPVNDFELSVRSRNCLAKMNIFTLGDLLSITEQEMLSYKNFGETSLKEVKEMLAMRGLRLGMNREGDERLMSKADQKILGESVEKLELSPKATQVLEHLGVTRVGDLLQYTDLDLYKAQGSGQSVVQELSTALGAFGAGLRKPEIKV
;
A
#
# COMPACT_ATOMS: atom_id res chain seq x y z
N MET A 1 -6.77 25.99 20.41
CA MET A 1 -6.40 25.33 19.14
C MET A 1 -5.88 23.95 19.53
N PRO A 2 -6.51 22.84 19.12
CA PRO A 2 -5.90 21.53 19.31
C PRO A 2 -4.57 21.56 18.56
N THR A 3 -3.46 21.39 19.28
CA THR A 3 -2.14 21.20 18.69
C THR A 3 -2.25 20.06 17.67
N ALA A 4 -2.07 20.37 16.38
CA ALA A 4 -2.00 19.34 15.35
C ALA A 4 -1.00 18.27 15.83
N THR A 5 -1.47 17.05 15.97
CA THR A 5 -0.62 15.93 16.39
C THR A 5 0.48 15.77 15.35
N VAL A 6 1.73 15.88 15.78
CA VAL A 6 2.91 15.79 14.89
C VAL A 6 2.86 14.43 14.18
N PRO A 7 2.86 14.39 12.85
CA PRO A 7 2.82 13.14 12.10
C PRO A 7 4.00 12.24 12.48
N ARG A 8 3.82 10.92 12.39
CA ARG A 8 4.86 9.94 12.75
C ARG A 8 6.16 10.19 11.98
N SER A 9 6.05 10.54 10.70
CA SER A 9 7.21 10.89 9.86
C SER A 9 7.99 12.09 10.38
N ALA A 10 7.32 13.05 11.03
CA ALA A 10 7.90 14.30 11.51
C ALA A 10 8.38 14.27 12.98
N GLN A 11 8.26 13.14 13.68
CA GLN A 11 8.64 13.07 15.10
C GLN A 11 10.10 13.47 15.35
N ALA A 12 11.01 13.14 14.43
CA ALA A 12 12.41 13.55 14.50
C ALA A 12 12.59 15.08 14.51
N LEU A 13 11.67 15.84 13.93
CA LEU A 13 11.72 17.31 13.89
C LEU A 13 11.42 17.95 15.24
N VAL A 14 10.75 17.24 16.15
CA VAL A 14 10.29 17.79 17.45
C VAL A 14 11.14 17.25 18.62
N GLY A 15 12.03 16.29 18.35
CA GLY A 15 12.97 15.74 19.34
C GLY A 15 13.99 16.76 19.84
N ALA A 16 14.65 16.42 20.96
CA ALA A 16 15.69 17.26 21.57
C ALA A 16 16.92 17.44 20.67
N GLU A 17 17.29 16.41 19.92
CA GLU A 17 18.45 16.40 19.02
C GLU A 17 18.05 16.74 17.59
N ARG A 18 19.01 17.22 16.80
CA ARG A 18 18.84 17.47 15.36
C ARG A 18 18.53 16.14 14.64
N PRO A 19 17.64 16.14 13.62
CA PRO A 19 17.43 14.97 12.78
C PRO A 19 18.73 14.54 12.11
N THR A 20 19.04 13.25 12.09
CA THR A 20 20.19 12.74 11.31
C THR A 20 19.92 12.87 9.82
N LEU A 21 20.96 12.88 8.99
CA LEU A 21 20.77 12.96 7.53
C LEU A 21 19.97 11.77 6.97
N ALA A 22 20.10 10.59 7.58
CA ALA A 22 19.28 9.42 7.26
C ALA A 22 17.80 9.63 7.60
N GLN A 23 17.48 10.25 8.74
CA GLN A 23 16.11 10.60 9.11
C GLN A 23 15.52 11.65 8.14
N ILE A 24 16.33 12.62 7.70
CA ILE A 24 15.92 13.62 6.71
C ILE A 24 15.58 12.95 5.37
N ARG A 25 16.43 12.00 4.93
CA ARG A 25 16.22 11.21 3.72
C ARG A 25 14.93 10.38 3.79
N LEU A 26 14.67 9.76 4.93
CA LEU A 26 13.44 9.01 5.21
C LEU A 26 12.20 9.92 5.19
N LEU A 27 12.27 11.08 5.85
CA LEU A 27 11.18 12.06 5.89
C LEU A 27 10.83 12.54 4.48
N ARG A 28 11.83 12.93 3.68
CA ARG A 28 11.63 13.34 2.28
C ARG A 28 11.00 12.23 1.44
N ARG A 29 11.51 11.01 1.54
CA ARG A 29 10.95 9.85 0.82
C ARG A 29 9.48 9.63 1.18
N THR A 30 9.13 9.76 2.45
CA THR A 30 7.74 9.62 2.91
C THR A 30 6.86 10.71 2.30
N ALA A 31 7.33 11.96 2.33
CA ALA A 31 6.59 13.10 1.79
C ALA A 31 6.38 13.04 0.26
N GLU A 32 7.31 12.42 -0.48
CA GLU A 32 7.22 12.24 -1.94
C GLU A 32 6.24 11.10 -2.33
N GLN A 33 6.18 10.05 -1.51
CA GLN A 33 5.45 8.82 -1.83
C GLN A 33 4.04 8.77 -1.25
N ASP A 34 3.79 9.40 -0.10
CA ASP A 34 2.48 9.42 0.57
C ASP A 34 1.85 10.82 0.52
N LEU A 35 0.78 10.96 -0.26
CA LEU A 35 0.07 12.24 -0.42
C LEU A 35 -0.66 12.67 0.86
N GLU A 36 -1.15 11.74 1.67
CA GLU A 36 -1.82 12.06 2.92
C GLU A 36 -0.81 12.57 3.95
N GLU A 37 0.31 11.88 4.09
CA GLU A 37 1.39 12.31 4.97
C GLU A 37 1.99 13.63 4.51
N SER A 38 2.19 13.83 3.19
CA SER A 38 2.63 15.09 2.60
C SER A 38 1.69 16.26 2.97
N ARG A 39 0.37 16.06 2.97
CA ARG A 39 -0.59 17.08 3.40
C ARG A 39 -0.46 17.41 4.89
N LYS A 40 -0.26 16.41 5.76
CA LYS A 40 -0.04 16.64 7.20
C LYS A 40 1.25 17.42 7.44
N LEU A 41 2.31 17.12 6.70
CA LEU A 41 3.58 17.85 6.73
C LEU A 41 3.43 19.29 6.23
N GLN A 42 2.65 19.53 5.18
CA GLN A 42 2.34 20.88 4.69
C GLN A 42 1.56 21.69 5.73
N ALA A 43 0.57 21.09 6.40
CA ALA A 43 -0.14 21.75 7.49
C ALA A 43 0.80 22.09 8.65
N LEU A 44 1.69 21.17 9.04
CA LEU A 44 2.72 21.43 10.05
C LEU A 44 3.68 22.56 9.65
N HIS A 45 4.02 22.65 8.36
CA HIS A 45 4.85 23.73 7.84
C HIS A 45 4.15 25.09 7.94
N GLN A 46 2.84 25.16 7.67
CA GLN A 46 2.02 26.37 7.79
C GLN A 46 1.77 26.79 9.24
N ASP A 47 1.44 25.84 10.11
CA ASP A 47 1.13 26.07 11.53
C ASP A 47 2.39 26.40 12.35
N GLY A 48 3.56 25.99 11.84
CA GLY A 48 4.86 26.15 12.48
C GLY A 48 5.22 24.96 13.37
N LEU A 49 6.51 24.64 13.40
CA LEU A 49 7.06 23.57 14.24
C LEU A 49 7.07 24.00 15.71
N SER A 50 6.68 23.08 16.59
CA SER A 50 7.02 23.15 18.01
C SER A 50 8.35 22.45 18.24
N GLY A 51 9.27 23.05 19.01
CA GLY A 51 10.61 22.48 19.22
C GLY A 51 11.58 23.43 19.93
N PRO A 52 12.85 23.01 20.11
CA PRO A 52 13.88 23.85 20.71
C PRO A 52 14.07 25.14 19.92
N LYS A 53 13.95 26.30 20.60
CA LYS A 53 14.00 27.63 19.94
C LYS A 53 15.31 27.89 19.20
N ASP A 54 16.41 27.35 19.70
CA ASP A 54 17.75 27.61 19.18
C ASP A 54 18.02 26.98 17.80
N ASP A 55 17.21 26.00 17.40
CA ASP A 55 17.38 25.24 16.15
C ASP A 55 16.10 25.17 15.31
N LEU A 56 15.11 25.99 15.65
CA LEU A 56 13.80 25.96 15.04
C LEU A 56 13.86 26.25 13.53
N LYS A 57 14.71 27.21 13.12
CA LYS A 57 14.92 27.57 11.71
C LYS A 57 15.50 26.42 10.89
N THR A 58 16.50 25.71 11.43
CA THR A 58 17.07 24.53 10.77
C THR A 58 16.03 23.44 10.58
N ARG A 59 15.18 23.20 11.58
CA ARG A 59 14.11 22.20 11.50
C ARG A 59 13.02 22.60 10.51
N GLN A 60 12.70 23.89 10.41
CA GLN A 60 11.85 24.43 9.36
C GLN A 60 12.46 24.19 7.98
N ALA A 61 13.77 24.40 7.83
CA ALA A 61 14.46 24.11 6.58
C ALA A 61 14.41 22.63 6.20
N VAL A 62 14.60 21.73 7.18
CA VAL A 62 14.45 20.27 6.96
C VAL A 62 13.04 19.92 6.47
N LEU A 63 12.01 20.48 7.11
CA LEU A 63 10.62 20.23 6.72
C LEU A 63 10.32 20.77 5.31
N ALA A 64 10.78 21.99 5.01
CA ALA A 64 10.64 22.60 3.69
C ALA A 64 11.37 21.78 2.61
N TYR A 65 12.61 21.34 2.88
CA TYR A 65 13.35 20.44 1.99
C TYR A 65 12.60 19.13 1.73
N ALA A 66 12.07 18.49 2.78
CA ALA A 66 11.32 17.24 2.63
C ALA A 66 10.05 17.41 1.78
N LEU A 67 9.41 18.58 1.83
CA LEU A 67 8.24 18.92 1.03
C LEU A 67 8.58 19.40 -0.40
N GLY A 68 9.87 19.58 -0.72
CA GLY A 68 10.32 20.12 -2.01
C GLY A 68 10.23 21.65 -2.11
N PHE A 69 10.00 22.36 -1.00
CA PHE A 69 10.01 23.82 -0.93
C PHE A 69 11.44 24.33 -0.74
N PHE A 70 12.27 24.16 -1.77
CA PHE A 70 13.71 24.44 -1.68
C PHE A 70 14.03 25.91 -1.39
N SER A 71 13.28 26.86 -1.96
CA SER A 71 13.45 28.29 -1.69
C SER A 71 13.22 28.63 -0.21
N ASP A 72 12.15 28.08 0.38
CA ASP A 72 11.80 28.31 1.79
C ASP A 72 12.85 27.67 2.71
N ALA A 73 13.40 26.53 2.30
CA ALA A 73 14.46 25.85 3.02
C ALA A 73 15.76 26.67 3.03
N GLU A 74 16.17 27.22 1.88
CA GLU A 74 17.35 28.09 1.78
C GLU A 74 17.17 29.39 2.58
N GLU A 75 16.00 30.02 2.52
CA GLU A 75 15.69 31.22 3.30
C GLU A 75 15.78 30.96 4.81
N ALA A 76 15.26 29.81 5.26
CA ALA A 76 15.31 29.42 6.67
C ALA A 76 16.74 29.14 7.17
N LEU A 77 17.61 28.58 6.32
CA LEU A 77 19.03 28.40 6.63
C LEU A 77 19.80 29.74 6.65
N GLY A 78 19.42 30.67 5.78
CA GLY A 78 20.05 31.98 5.67
C GLY A 78 21.56 31.87 5.42
N GLU A 79 22.36 32.68 6.14
CA GLU A 79 23.83 32.66 6.03
C GLU A 79 24.50 31.63 6.97
N ALA A 80 23.77 30.63 7.48
CA ALA A 80 24.34 29.61 8.35
C ALA A 80 25.43 28.79 7.62
N LYS A 81 26.64 28.77 8.19
CA LYS A 81 27.79 28.05 7.63
C LYS A 81 28.22 26.87 8.50
N ASP A 82 27.39 26.45 9.45
CA ASP A 82 27.71 25.26 10.23
C ASP A 82 27.64 24.00 9.34
N PRO A 83 28.39 22.93 9.67
CA PRO A 83 28.48 21.74 8.82
C PRO A 83 27.12 21.11 8.51
N TYR A 84 26.15 21.23 9.41
CA TYR A 84 24.81 20.69 9.21
C TYR A 84 24.01 21.51 8.19
N ALA A 85 24.04 22.84 8.28
CA ALA A 85 23.45 23.72 7.27
C ALA A 85 24.08 23.51 5.89
N GLN A 86 25.41 23.35 5.82
CA GLN A 86 26.10 23.00 4.57
C GLN A 86 25.66 21.65 4.01
N ALA A 87 25.47 20.64 4.86
CA ALA A 87 24.95 19.35 4.43
C ALA A 87 23.53 19.48 3.85
N LEU A 88 22.65 20.25 4.50
CA LEU A 88 21.29 20.52 4.02
C LEU A 88 21.28 21.26 2.68
N LEU A 89 22.09 22.31 2.52
CA LEU A 89 22.25 22.99 1.23
C LEU A 89 22.77 22.03 0.15
N GLY A 90 23.69 21.13 0.50
CA GLY A 90 24.17 20.10 -0.40
C GLY A 90 23.06 19.13 -0.83
N LEU A 91 22.18 18.72 0.10
CA LEU A 91 21.00 17.90 -0.19
C LEU A 91 20.00 18.64 -1.09
N ILE A 92 19.78 19.94 -0.87
CA ILE A 92 18.92 20.79 -1.72
C ILE A 92 19.48 20.88 -3.14
N ASN A 93 20.77 21.19 -3.30
CA ASN A 93 21.42 21.25 -4.62
C ASN A 93 21.38 19.89 -5.34
N GLY A 94 21.57 18.79 -4.61
CA GLY A 94 21.42 17.44 -5.16
C GLY A 94 19.98 17.16 -5.64
N ALA A 95 18.98 17.68 -4.94
CA ALA A 95 17.58 17.61 -5.33
C ALA A 95 17.26 18.40 -6.61
N LEU A 96 17.91 19.54 -6.78
CA LEU A 96 17.78 20.44 -7.93
C LEU A 96 18.55 19.92 -9.16
N GLY A 97 19.44 18.94 -8.98
CA GLY A 97 20.28 18.38 -10.04
C GLY A 97 21.65 19.07 -10.17
N ASP A 98 21.95 20.03 -9.29
CA ASP A 98 23.24 20.74 -9.25
C ASP A 98 24.29 19.93 -8.49
N TYR A 99 24.62 18.75 -9.01
CA TYR A 99 25.48 17.77 -8.34
C TYR A 99 26.91 18.28 -8.09
N ALA A 100 27.39 19.23 -8.89
CA ALA A 100 28.70 19.86 -8.69
C ALA A 100 28.73 20.68 -7.38
N GLU A 101 27.70 21.48 -7.12
CA GLU A 101 27.58 22.28 -5.91
C GLU A 101 27.19 21.41 -4.71
N ALA A 102 26.33 20.41 -4.92
CA ALA A 102 26.03 19.42 -3.89
C ALA A 102 27.31 18.74 -3.37
N LYS A 103 28.18 18.33 -4.30
CA LYS A 103 29.48 17.72 -4.00
C LYS A 103 30.37 18.65 -3.17
N THR A 104 30.52 19.92 -3.55
CA THR A 104 31.40 20.87 -2.84
C THR A 104 30.93 21.11 -1.41
N LEU A 105 29.62 21.33 -1.22
CA LEU A 105 29.00 21.56 0.07
C LEU A 105 29.11 20.34 0.99
N LEU A 106 28.78 19.16 0.49
CA LEU A 106 28.83 17.91 1.26
C LEU A 106 30.28 17.48 1.58
N ALA A 107 31.23 17.72 0.68
CA ALA A 107 32.65 17.53 0.96
C ALA A 107 33.13 18.45 2.10
N GLY A 108 32.66 19.70 2.14
CA GLY A 108 32.91 20.61 3.25
C GLY A 108 32.33 20.10 4.57
N ALA A 109 31.04 19.77 4.57
CA ALA A 109 30.31 19.29 5.74
C ALA A 109 30.90 18.01 6.33
N SER A 110 31.28 17.05 5.48
CA SER A 110 31.79 15.72 5.87
C SER A 110 33.07 15.73 6.72
N LYS A 111 33.81 16.84 6.73
CA LYS A 111 35.00 17.00 7.58
C LYS A 111 34.67 17.07 9.07
N ALA A 112 33.52 17.66 9.41
CA ALA A 112 33.08 17.87 10.78
C ALA A 112 31.80 17.08 11.13
N LEU A 113 31.05 16.63 10.12
CA LEU A 113 29.84 15.83 10.26
C LEU A 113 30.01 14.49 9.53
N PRO A 114 30.47 13.41 10.21
CA PRO A 114 30.79 12.15 9.56
C PRO A 114 29.65 11.53 8.75
N GLU A 115 28.39 11.69 9.19
CA GLU A 115 27.21 11.21 8.46
C GLU A 115 27.06 11.84 7.06
N ALA A 116 27.58 13.06 6.84
CA ALA A 116 27.55 13.72 5.54
C ALA A 116 28.43 13.04 4.50
N LYS A 117 29.35 12.14 4.89
CA LYS A 117 30.11 11.32 3.93
C LYS A 117 29.22 10.40 3.11
N ILE A 118 28.15 9.86 3.70
CA ILE A 118 27.20 8.99 3.01
C ILE A 118 26.45 9.79 1.94
N GLU A 119 25.92 10.97 2.31
CA GLU A 119 25.22 11.84 1.37
C GLU A 119 26.15 12.41 0.30
N PHE A 120 27.41 12.72 0.64
CA PHE A 120 28.45 13.09 -0.33
C PHE A 120 28.64 11.99 -1.40
N CYS A 121 28.76 10.73 -0.99
CA CYS A 121 28.88 9.60 -1.91
C CYS A 121 27.61 9.44 -2.76
N ARG A 122 26.42 9.58 -2.16
CA ARG A 122 25.13 9.53 -2.88
C ARG A 122 25.06 10.61 -3.95
N ALA A 123 25.40 11.87 -3.63
CA ALA A 123 25.41 12.97 -4.58
C ALA A 123 26.42 12.75 -5.73
N CYS A 124 27.59 12.18 -5.44
CA CYS A 124 28.56 11.82 -6.49
C CYS A 124 28.00 10.73 -7.42
N LEU A 125 27.34 9.70 -6.89
CA LEU A 125 26.71 8.66 -7.70
C LEU A 125 25.54 9.19 -8.53
N ASP A 126 24.70 10.06 -7.95
CA ASP A 126 23.58 10.69 -8.65
C ASP A 126 24.06 11.59 -9.80
N GLY A 127 25.18 12.30 -9.59
CA GLY A 127 25.85 13.09 -10.62
C GLY A 127 26.75 12.32 -11.58
N ASN A 128 26.77 10.97 -11.50
CA ASN A 128 27.65 10.10 -12.29
C ASN A 128 29.16 10.45 -12.18
N LEU A 129 29.59 10.95 -11.03
CA LEU A 129 30.98 11.30 -10.69
C LEU A 129 31.69 10.09 -10.06
N LEU A 130 31.90 9.04 -10.85
CA LEU A 130 32.28 7.70 -10.35
C LEU A 130 33.64 7.66 -9.63
N ASP A 131 34.62 8.46 -10.06
CA ASP A 131 35.94 8.50 -9.40
C ASP A 131 35.88 9.15 -8.02
N ASP A 132 35.04 10.17 -7.86
CA ASP A 132 34.81 10.82 -6.57
C ASP A 132 34.00 9.93 -5.64
N ALA A 133 32.98 9.24 -6.18
CA ALA A 133 32.20 8.26 -5.44
C ALA A 133 33.07 7.10 -4.93
N ASP A 134 33.98 6.57 -5.74
CA ASP A 134 34.91 5.50 -5.35
C ASP A 134 35.84 5.94 -4.20
N LYS A 135 36.39 7.16 -4.29
CA LYS A 135 37.19 7.75 -3.21
C LYS A 135 36.37 7.98 -1.94
N ALA A 136 35.13 8.47 -2.07
CA ALA A 136 34.22 8.69 -0.96
C ALA A 136 33.93 7.38 -0.24
N LEU A 137 33.59 6.34 -1.01
CA LEU A 137 33.24 5.01 -0.54
C LEU A 137 34.37 4.39 0.27
N ASN A 138 35.61 4.50 -0.20
CA ASN A 138 36.79 4.01 0.52
C ASN A 138 36.96 4.63 1.92
N GLY A 139 36.50 5.87 2.12
CA GLY A 139 36.57 6.59 3.39
C GLY A 139 35.36 6.43 4.33
N LEU A 140 34.37 5.61 3.95
CA LEU A 140 33.19 5.28 4.77
C LEU A 140 33.50 4.12 5.74
N PRO A 141 32.91 4.10 6.94
CA PRO A 141 32.95 2.91 7.79
C PRO A 141 32.23 1.72 7.13
N GLU A 142 32.61 0.50 7.50
CA GLU A 142 31.85 -0.72 7.13
C GLU A 142 30.43 -0.64 7.69
N GLY A 143 29.46 -1.10 6.91
CA GLY A 143 28.05 -1.03 7.25
C GLY A 143 27.14 -1.13 6.02
N PRO A 144 25.83 -1.32 6.23
CA PRO A 144 24.87 -1.59 5.16
C PRO A 144 24.78 -0.44 4.14
N ASP A 145 24.85 0.83 4.59
CA ASP A 145 24.88 1.99 3.69
C ASP A 145 26.12 1.98 2.79
N ARG A 146 27.29 1.55 3.29
CA ARG A 146 28.51 1.47 2.49
C ARG A 146 28.37 0.39 1.41
N ASP A 147 27.91 -0.79 1.77
CA ASP A 147 27.75 -1.91 0.82
C ASP A 147 26.68 -1.60 -0.22
N PHE A 148 25.58 -0.95 0.18
CA PHE A 148 24.59 -0.43 -0.76
C PHE A 148 25.20 0.58 -1.76
N LEU A 149 26.00 1.53 -1.29
CA LEU A 149 26.66 2.50 -2.17
C LEU A 149 27.72 1.86 -3.07
N GLN A 150 28.38 0.81 -2.59
CA GLN A 150 29.29 0.00 -3.40
C GLN A 150 28.53 -0.72 -4.52
N GLY A 151 27.37 -1.32 -4.22
CA GLY A 151 26.50 -1.93 -5.22
C GLY A 151 26.06 -0.92 -6.29
N ARG A 152 25.67 0.28 -5.88
CA ARG A 152 25.32 1.38 -6.81
C ARG A 152 26.49 1.79 -7.70
N LEU A 153 27.71 1.83 -7.15
CA LEU A 153 28.91 2.16 -7.92
C LEU A 153 29.23 1.07 -8.95
N HIS A 154 29.10 -0.20 -8.58
CA HIS A 154 29.25 -1.32 -9.51
C HIS A 154 28.18 -1.31 -10.60
N GLU A 155 26.91 -1.05 -10.25
CA GLU A 155 25.81 -0.90 -11.20
C GLU A 155 26.10 0.21 -12.22
N ALA A 156 26.55 1.38 -11.75
CA ALA A 156 26.91 2.50 -12.62
C ALA A 156 28.11 2.19 -13.55
N ARG A 157 28.99 1.28 -13.15
CA ARG A 157 30.11 0.78 -13.96
C ARG A 157 29.73 -0.37 -14.90
N GLY A 158 28.48 -0.84 -14.88
CA GLY A 158 28.02 -2.00 -15.65
C GLY A 158 28.48 -3.35 -15.09
N ALA A 159 28.97 -3.37 -13.86
CA ALA A 159 29.48 -4.53 -13.14
C ALA A 159 28.34 -5.23 -12.36
N THR A 160 27.43 -5.90 -13.09
CA THR A 160 26.19 -6.46 -12.52
C THR A 160 26.42 -7.49 -11.41
N GLU A 161 27.35 -8.44 -11.61
CA GLU A 161 27.62 -9.48 -10.61
C GLU A 161 28.19 -8.89 -9.31
N GLN A 162 29.13 -7.95 -9.41
CA GLN A 162 29.65 -7.26 -8.22
C GLN A 162 28.58 -6.40 -7.54
N ALA A 163 27.64 -5.83 -8.31
CA ALA A 163 26.54 -5.06 -7.76
C ALA A 163 25.58 -5.95 -6.94
N ILE A 164 25.23 -7.13 -7.45
CA ILE A 164 24.41 -8.13 -6.75
C ILE A 164 25.05 -8.50 -5.41
N ASN A 165 26.32 -8.94 -5.43
CA ASN A 165 27.04 -9.34 -4.21
C ASN A 165 27.09 -8.22 -3.15
N ALA A 166 27.26 -6.96 -3.58
CA ALA A 166 27.30 -5.82 -2.67
C ALA A 166 25.91 -5.48 -2.09
N TYR A 167 24.84 -5.62 -2.88
CA TYR A 167 23.47 -5.45 -2.37
C TYR A 167 23.06 -6.58 -1.42
N GLU A 168 23.47 -7.82 -1.70
CA GLU A 168 23.29 -8.96 -0.79
C GLU A 168 24.00 -8.70 0.54
N ALA A 169 25.27 -8.27 0.52
CA ALA A 169 26.02 -7.93 1.73
C ALA A 169 25.35 -6.83 2.57
N ALA A 170 24.72 -5.84 1.92
CA ALA A 170 23.95 -4.81 2.62
C ALA A 170 22.71 -5.40 3.32
N LEU A 171 22.02 -6.35 2.67
CA LEU A 171 20.82 -7.00 3.18
C LEU A 171 21.13 -8.08 4.23
N GLU A 172 22.29 -8.71 4.20
CA GLU A 172 22.77 -9.60 5.26
C GLU A 172 22.93 -8.84 6.59
N GLN A 173 23.42 -7.60 6.53
CA GLN A 173 23.58 -6.75 7.70
C GLN A 173 22.27 -6.07 8.12
N GLN A 174 21.47 -5.64 7.16
CA GLN A 174 20.19 -5.00 7.40
C GLN A 174 19.14 -5.54 6.43
N PRO A 175 18.39 -6.59 6.82
CA PRO A 175 17.37 -7.22 5.96
C PRO A 175 16.28 -6.27 5.46
N GLU A 176 15.99 -5.21 6.23
CA GLU A 176 15.01 -4.18 5.89
C GLU A 176 15.61 -3.00 5.11
N HIS A 177 16.82 -3.12 4.53
CA HIS A 177 17.44 -2.06 3.74
C HIS A 177 16.74 -1.89 2.38
N VAL A 178 15.65 -1.15 2.37
CA VAL A 178 14.69 -1.03 1.26
C VAL A 178 15.29 -0.61 -0.08
N GLU A 179 16.27 0.31 -0.06
CA GLU A 179 16.90 0.78 -1.30
C GLU A 179 17.77 -0.33 -1.93
N ALA A 180 18.36 -1.21 -1.09
CA ALA A 180 19.17 -2.33 -1.56
C ALA A 180 18.27 -3.48 -2.04
N ALA A 181 17.22 -3.81 -1.29
CA ALA A 181 16.22 -4.79 -1.71
C ALA A 181 15.61 -4.43 -3.07
N PHE A 182 15.19 -3.17 -3.23
CA PHE A 182 14.68 -2.70 -4.52
C PHE A 182 15.69 -2.85 -5.66
N LYS A 183 16.94 -2.42 -5.44
CA LYS A 183 17.98 -2.49 -6.45
C LYS A 183 18.36 -3.91 -6.83
N LEU A 184 18.47 -4.80 -5.84
CA LEU A 184 18.72 -6.20 -6.05
C LEU A 184 17.56 -6.86 -6.80
N GLY A 185 16.32 -6.62 -6.38
CA GLY A 185 15.12 -7.12 -7.08
C GLY A 185 15.07 -6.69 -8.55
N VAL A 186 15.41 -5.44 -8.87
CA VAL A 186 15.51 -4.96 -10.26
C VAL A 186 16.61 -5.68 -11.06
N LEU A 187 17.75 -5.98 -10.43
CA LEU A 187 18.82 -6.71 -11.12
C LEU A 187 18.46 -8.18 -11.35
N LEU A 188 17.79 -8.81 -10.38
CA LEU A 188 17.32 -10.21 -10.46
C LEU A 188 16.25 -10.39 -11.55
N ASP A 189 15.27 -9.48 -11.57
CA ASP A 189 14.27 -9.40 -12.63
C ASP A 189 14.92 -9.28 -14.03
N ARG A 190 15.94 -8.42 -14.16
CA ARG A 190 16.67 -8.25 -15.43
C ARG A 190 17.47 -9.48 -15.88
N ILE A 191 17.88 -10.36 -14.96
CA ILE A 191 18.56 -11.61 -15.29
C ILE A 191 17.58 -12.80 -15.41
N GLY A 192 16.29 -12.57 -15.15
CA GLY A 192 15.22 -13.57 -15.23
C GLY A 192 15.06 -14.44 -13.98
N ASP A 193 15.63 -14.05 -12.84
CA ASP A 193 15.38 -14.69 -11.55
C ASP A 193 14.19 -14.00 -10.86
N ASP A 194 13.03 -14.17 -11.46
CA ASP A 194 11.82 -13.47 -11.07
C ASP A 194 11.42 -13.84 -9.63
N ASP A 195 11.63 -15.10 -9.21
CA ASP A 195 11.16 -15.61 -7.91
C ASP A 195 11.90 -14.92 -6.77
N MET A 196 13.22 -14.82 -6.87
CA MET A 196 14.00 -14.03 -5.93
C MET A 196 13.66 -12.53 -6.02
N ALA A 197 13.39 -12.01 -7.23
CA ALA A 197 12.97 -10.61 -7.38
C ALA A 197 11.67 -10.30 -6.63
N VAL A 198 10.68 -11.20 -6.67
CA VAL A 198 9.43 -11.09 -5.89
C VAL A 198 9.74 -10.99 -4.40
N GLU A 199 10.62 -11.85 -3.85
CA GLU A 199 10.99 -11.82 -2.43
C GLU A 199 11.54 -10.46 -2.00
N TYR A 200 12.45 -9.87 -2.79
CA TYR A 200 13.01 -8.56 -2.45
C TYR A 200 12.04 -7.40 -2.67
N PHE A 201 11.13 -7.49 -3.64
CA PHE A 201 10.06 -6.49 -3.77
C PHE A 201 8.99 -6.62 -2.66
N LEU A 202 8.77 -7.80 -2.09
CA LEU A 202 7.93 -7.97 -0.91
C LEU A 202 8.51 -7.25 0.31
N VAL A 203 9.84 -7.23 0.49
CA VAL A 203 10.48 -6.39 1.54
C VAL A 203 10.11 -4.92 1.38
N CYS A 204 10.09 -4.41 0.14
CA CYS A 204 9.67 -3.03 -0.14
C CYS A 204 8.21 -2.77 0.22
N ALA A 205 7.37 -3.80 0.14
CA ALA A 205 5.96 -3.77 0.50
C ALA A 205 5.69 -4.06 1.99
N ASP A 206 6.70 -4.42 2.78
CA ASP A 206 6.54 -4.81 4.19
C ASP A 206 7.17 -3.82 5.19
N VAL A 207 7.98 -2.89 4.70
CA VAL A 207 8.66 -1.87 5.49
C VAL A 207 7.77 -0.66 5.76
N TRP A 208 7.91 -0.01 6.92
CA TRP A 208 7.28 1.29 7.15
C TRP A 208 8.29 2.43 7.09
N PRO A 209 8.03 3.51 6.31
CA PRO A 209 7.00 3.63 5.28
C PRO A 209 7.33 2.75 4.07
N HIS A 210 6.29 2.23 3.42
CA HIS A 210 6.43 1.35 2.26
C HIS A 210 7.19 2.02 1.14
N TYR A 211 7.99 1.23 0.43
CA TYR A 211 8.79 1.74 -0.69
C TYR A 211 8.03 1.51 -2.01
N LEU A 212 7.22 2.49 -2.39
CA LEU A 212 6.30 2.39 -3.53
C LEU A 212 6.98 2.03 -4.86
N PRO A 213 8.23 2.43 -5.17
CA PRO A 213 8.91 1.96 -6.38
C PRO A 213 9.02 0.43 -6.44
N GLY A 214 9.29 -0.21 -5.30
CA GLY A 214 9.32 -1.68 -5.20
C GLY A 214 7.93 -2.30 -5.36
N VAL A 215 6.90 -1.70 -4.77
CA VAL A 215 5.51 -2.17 -4.93
C VAL A 215 5.02 -2.04 -6.39
N ILE A 216 5.42 -0.99 -7.10
CA ILE A 216 5.14 -0.86 -8.55
C ILE A 216 5.81 -1.99 -9.33
N ASN A 217 7.08 -2.28 -9.07
CA ASN A 217 7.79 -3.34 -9.78
C ASN A 217 7.27 -4.73 -9.42
N LEU A 218 6.86 -4.96 -8.17
CA LEU A 218 6.14 -6.16 -7.77
C LEU A 218 4.86 -6.36 -8.61
N GLY A 219 4.09 -5.28 -8.81
CA GLY A 219 2.88 -5.32 -9.60
C GLY A 219 3.13 -5.59 -11.09
N ILE A 220 4.21 -5.04 -11.65
CA ILE A 220 4.65 -5.33 -13.03
C ILE A 220 5.00 -6.81 -13.16
N LEU A 221 5.81 -7.32 -12.24
CA LEU A 221 6.27 -8.71 -12.27
C LEU A 221 5.11 -9.70 -12.13
N TYR A 222 4.12 -9.42 -11.27
CA TYR A 222 2.90 -10.22 -11.20
C TYR A 222 2.09 -10.18 -12.51
N ASP A 223 1.95 -9.03 -13.16
CA ASP A 223 1.23 -8.95 -14.44
C ASP A 223 1.96 -9.71 -15.55
N GLU A 224 3.30 -9.64 -15.60
CA GLU A 224 4.15 -10.39 -16.55
C GLU A 224 4.07 -11.92 -16.34
N ARG A 225 3.89 -12.37 -15.08
CA ARG A 225 3.62 -13.78 -14.73
C ARG A 225 2.19 -14.24 -15.06
N GLY A 226 1.32 -13.35 -15.52
CA GLY A 226 -0.10 -13.63 -15.77
C GLY A 226 -0.98 -13.59 -14.51
N GLU A 227 -0.43 -13.18 -13.38
CA GLU A 227 -1.14 -12.96 -12.11
C GLU A 227 -1.75 -11.55 -12.06
N SER A 228 -2.50 -11.16 -13.12
CA SER A 228 -2.99 -9.79 -13.29
C SER A 228 -3.85 -9.28 -12.13
N ASN A 229 -4.47 -10.16 -11.34
CA ASN A 229 -5.18 -9.76 -10.12
C ASN A 229 -4.21 -9.21 -9.05
N ALA A 230 -3.12 -9.92 -8.77
CA ALA A 230 -2.10 -9.48 -7.82
C ALA A 230 -1.41 -8.19 -8.31
N GLY A 231 -1.11 -8.11 -9.62
CA GLY A 231 -0.56 -6.90 -10.23
C GLY A 231 -1.48 -5.67 -10.06
N VAL A 232 -2.77 -5.84 -10.35
CA VAL A 232 -3.79 -4.81 -10.12
C VAL A 232 -3.80 -4.36 -8.66
N ASP A 233 -3.73 -5.29 -7.70
CA ASP A 233 -3.78 -4.95 -6.28
C ASP A 233 -2.54 -4.19 -5.81
N CYS A 234 -1.34 -4.51 -6.31
CA CYS A 234 -0.14 -3.70 -6.10
C CYS A 234 -0.30 -2.26 -6.62
N PHE A 235 -0.81 -2.07 -7.85
CA PHE A 235 -1.01 -0.71 -8.38
C PHE A 235 -2.10 0.06 -7.61
N ARG A 236 -3.14 -0.65 -7.14
CA ARG A 236 -4.16 -0.09 -6.26
C ARG A 236 -3.56 0.41 -4.94
N GLN A 237 -2.68 -0.37 -4.32
CA GLN A 237 -1.97 0.03 -3.10
C GLN A 237 -1.15 1.30 -3.33
N VAL A 238 -0.39 1.38 -4.43
CA VAL A 238 0.40 2.58 -4.76
C VAL A 238 -0.49 3.81 -4.91
N LEU A 239 -1.63 3.67 -5.60
CA LEU A 239 -2.59 4.77 -5.79
C LEU A 239 -3.32 5.16 -4.50
N ALA A 240 -3.36 4.29 -3.51
CA ALA A 240 -3.93 4.60 -2.21
C ALA A 240 -3.00 5.43 -1.31
N TYR A 241 -1.69 5.36 -1.53
CA TYR A 241 -0.71 6.29 -0.94
C TYR A 241 -0.60 7.56 -1.78
N ASN A 242 -0.52 7.42 -3.10
CA ASN A 242 -0.43 8.54 -4.02
C ASN A 242 -1.41 8.39 -5.19
N PRO A 243 -2.63 8.94 -5.06
CA PRO A 243 -3.63 8.93 -6.13
C PRO A 243 -3.20 9.66 -7.41
N ARG A 244 -2.14 10.48 -7.33
CA ARG A 244 -1.59 11.24 -8.46
C ARG A 244 -0.41 10.53 -9.13
N ASN A 245 -0.07 9.30 -8.71
CA ASN A 245 0.99 8.53 -9.34
C ASN A 245 0.58 8.11 -10.76
N ARG A 246 1.00 8.90 -11.76
CA ARG A 246 0.68 8.68 -13.17
C ARG A 246 1.14 7.32 -13.69
N ARG A 247 2.32 6.84 -13.24
CA ARG A 247 2.86 5.54 -13.65
C ARG A 247 1.96 4.40 -13.15
N ALA A 248 1.60 4.41 -11.87
CA ALA A 248 0.69 3.41 -11.31
C ALA A 248 -0.71 3.45 -11.95
N MET A 249 -1.24 4.64 -12.26
CA MET A 249 -2.53 4.77 -12.95
C MET A 249 -2.50 4.17 -14.37
N MET A 250 -1.42 4.39 -15.11
CA MET A 250 -1.22 3.81 -16.43
C MET A 250 -1.12 2.29 -16.34
N LEU A 251 -0.24 1.77 -15.47
CA LEU A 251 -0.06 0.33 -15.26
C LEU A 251 -1.34 -0.37 -14.79
N LEU A 252 -2.12 0.26 -13.90
CA LEU A 252 -3.42 -0.25 -13.48
C LEU A 252 -4.39 -0.38 -14.65
N ARG A 253 -4.44 0.62 -15.54
CA ARG A 253 -5.31 0.58 -16.72
C ARG A 253 -4.88 -0.54 -17.66
N ASP A 254 -3.59 -0.67 -17.89
CA ASP A 254 -3.02 -1.65 -18.80
C ASP A 254 -3.23 -3.08 -18.25
N ALA A 255 -2.93 -3.33 -16.96
CA ALA A 255 -3.21 -4.61 -16.30
C ALA A 255 -4.70 -4.99 -16.28
N ARG A 256 -5.61 -4.00 -16.11
CA ARG A 256 -7.06 -4.24 -16.24
C ARG A 256 -7.48 -4.59 -17.66
N ALA A 257 -6.86 -3.98 -18.67
CA ALA A 257 -7.10 -4.29 -20.06
C ALA A 257 -6.58 -5.70 -20.40
N SER A 258 -5.39 -6.06 -19.93
CA SER A 258 -4.83 -7.42 -20.01
C SER A 258 -5.75 -8.43 -19.35
N ARG A 259 -6.29 -8.14 -18.15
CA ARG A 259 -7.31 -8.95 -17.50
C ARG A 259 -8.59 -9.11 -18.32
N SER A 260 -9.02 -8.07 -19.04
CA SER A 260 -10.19 -8.16 -19.92
C SER A 260 -9.91 -8.95 -21.21
N MET A 261 -8.64 -9.15 -21.58
CA MET A 261 -8.23 -9.97 -22.74
C MET A 261 -7.90 -11.41 -22.35
N TYR A 262 -7.45 -11.65 -21.11
CA TYR A 262 -7.45 -12.97 -20.49
C TYR A 262 -8.87 -13.32 -20.05
N TYR A 263 -9.66 -13.79 -21.02
CA TYR A 263 -10.96 -14.41 -20.83
C TYR A 263 -10.88 -15.51 -19.75
N ASP A 264 -11.27 -15.21 -18.52
CA ASP A 264 -11.67 -16.26 -17.59
C ASP A 264 -13.08 -16.71 -17.99
N GLU A 265 -13.14 -17.68 -18.91
CA GLU A 265 -14.39 -18.32 -19.35
C GLU A 265 -15.25 -18.74 -18.16
N ARG A 266 -14.65 -19.04 -17.00
CA ARG A 266 -15.37 -19.47 -15.81
C ARG A 266 -16.14 -18.31 -15.16
N GLU A 267 -15.48 -17.17 -14.92
CA GLU A 267 -16.15 -15.99 -14.35
C GLU A 267 -17.23 -15.43 -15.29
N GLU A 268 -16.98 -15.43 -16.61
CA GLU A 268 -17.98 -14.98 -17.58
C GLU A 268 -19.13 -15.98 -17.72
N ARG A 269 -18.87 -17.29 -17.78
CA ARG A 269 -19.95 -18.31 -17.74
C ARG A 269 -20.78 -18.17 -16.47
N GLU A 270 -20.16 -17.85 -15.33
CA GLU A 270 -20.88 -17.61 -14.08
C GLU A 270 -21.69 -16.31 -14.13
N ARG A 271 -21.15 -15.22 -14.69
CA ARG A 271 -21.86 -13.95 -14.92
C ARG A 271 -23.02 -14.12 -15.90
N GLU A 272 -22.81 -14.75 -17.04
CA GLU A 272 -23.83 -15.05 -18.05
C GLU A 272 -24.90 -15.99 -17.49
N ARG A 273 -24.50 -17.02 -16.73
CA ARG A 273 -25.44 -17.92 -16.04
C ARG A 273 -26.28 -17.14 -15.04
N MET A 274 -25.68 -16.25 -14.26
CA MET A 274 -26.39 -15.41 -13.30
C MET A 274 -27.33 -14.42 -14.01
N GLU A 275 -26.88 -13.76 -15.08
CA GLU A 275 -27.70 -12.85 -15.88
C GLU A 275 -28.91 -13.56 -16.49
N LYS A 276 -28.71 -14.78 -17.01
CA LYS A 276 -29.79 -15.63 -17.53
C LYS A 276 -30.79 -16.02 -16.44
N ILE A 277 -30.30 -16.35 -15.23
CA ILE A 277 -31.14 -16.63 -14.07
C ILE A 277 -31.96 -15.40 -13.71
N MET A 278 -31.35 -14.22 -13.64
CA MET A 278 -32.02 -12.96 -13.26
C MET A 278 -33.15 -12.59 -14.23
N ARG A 279 -32.99 -12.89 -15.53
CA ARG A 279 -34.01 -12.66 -16.56
C ARG A 279 -35.10 -13.75 -16.63
N THR A 280 -34.95 -14.83 -15.87
CA THR A 280 -35.93 -15.94 -15.90
C THR A 280 -37.26 -15.49 -15.28
N PRO A 281 -38.38 -15.60 -16.00
CA PRO A 281 -39.69 -15.26 -15.48
C PRO A 281 -40.09 -16.12 -14.28
N VAL A 282 -40.71 -15.51 -13.26
CA VAL A 282 -41.16 -16.26 -12.07
C VAL A 282 -42.34 -17.20 -12.39
N ASN A 283 -43.01 -17.00 -13.53
CA ASN A 283 -44.09 -17.85 -14.01
C ASN A 283 -43.61 -19.19 -14.58
N ASP A 284 -42.32 -19.34 -14.88
CA ASP A 284 -41.75 -20.60 -15.37
C ASP A 284 -41.63 -21.66 -14.25
N PHE A 285 -41.93 -21.27 -13.00
CA PHE A 285 -41.85 -22.12 -11.83
C PHE A 285 -43.23 -22.60 -11.36
N GLU A 286 -43.28 -23.85 -10.89
CA GLU A 286 -44.46 -24.47 -10.31
C GLU A 286 -44.77 -23.91 -8.92
N LEU A 287 -45.27 -22.68 -8.89
CA LEU A 287 -45.75 -22.00 -7.69
C LEU A 287 -47.26 -22.16 -7.57
N SER A 288 -47.75 -22.18 -6.32
CA SER A 288 -49.19 -22.19 -6.08
C SER A 288 -49.87 -20.97 -6.70
N VAL A 289 -51.14 -21.11 -7.06
CA VAL A 289 -51.96 -20.02 -7.63
C VAL A 289 -51.97 -18.79 -6.70
N ARG A 290 -51.90 -19.02 -5.39
CA ARG A 290 -51.81 -17.97 -4.37
C ARG A 290 -50.49 -17.21 -4.47
N SER A 291 -49.37 -17.92 -4.47
CA SER A 291 -48.02 -17.34 -4.54
C SER A 291 -47.84 -16.54 -5.84
N ARG A 292 -48.28 -17.06 -6.99
CA ARG A 292 -48.24 -16.33 -8.28
C ARG A 292 -49.07 -15.06 -8.29
N ASN A 293 -50.31 -15.12 -7.80
CA ASN A 293 -51.19 -13.96 -7.76
C ASN A 293 -50.69 -12.87 -6.82
N CYS A 294 -49.99 -13.23 -5.74
CA CYS A 294 -49.35 -12.26 -4.86
C CYS A 294 -48.10 -11.64 -5.49
N LEU A 295 -47.22 -12.44 -6.11
CA LEU A 295 -46.01 -11.94 -6.77
C LEU A 295 -46.34 -10.97 -7.92
N ALA A 296 -47.36 -11.30 -8.72
CA ALA A 296 -47.86 -10.41 -9.78
C ALA A 296 -48.42 -9.08 -9.24
N LYS A 297 -49.09 -9.09 -8.07
CA LYS A 297 -49.59 -7.86 -7.41
C LYS A 297 -48.47 -7.02 -6.80
N MET A 298 -47.34 -7.64 -6.48
CA MET A 298 -46.12 -6.97 -6.02
C MET A 298 -45.23 -6.47 -7.17
N ASN A 299 -45.69 -6.59 -8.43
CA ASN A 299 -44.90 -6.29 -9.64
C ASN A 299 -43.59 -7.10 -9.75
N ILE A 300 -43.59 -8.34 -9.26
CA ILE A 300 -42.45 -9.25 -9.33
C ILE A 300 -42.66 -10.18 -10.52
N PHE A 301 -41.89 -9.97 -11.59
CA PHE A 301 -42.07 -10.73 -12.83
C PHE A 301 -40.87 -11.61 -13.16
N THR A 302 -39.68 -11.24 -12.69
CA THR A 302 -38.44 -11.98 -12.91
C THR A 302 -37.82 -12.45 -11.59
N LEU A 303 -36.94 -13.45 -11.67
CA LEU A 303 -36.13 -13.81 -10.51
C LEU A 303 -35.30 -12.61 -10.03
N GLY A 304 -34.79 -11.74 -10.90
CA GLY A 304 -34.07 -10.54 -10.48
C GLY A 304 -34.89 -9.61 -9.57
N ASP A 305 -36.18 -9.44 -9.88
CA ASP A 305 -37.11 -8.67 -9.03
C ASP A 305 -37.34 -9.36 -7.68
N LEU A 306 -37.52 -10.68 -7.71
CA LEU A 306 -37.76 -11.51 -6.54
C LEU A 306 -36.57 -11.51 -5.57
N LEU A 307 -35.36 -11.53 -6.12
CA LEU A 307 -34.08 -11.50 -5.40
C LEU A 307 -33.77 -10.13 -4.80
N SER A 308 -34.47 -9.08 -5.24
CA SER A 308 -34.32 -7.71 -4.74
C SER A 308 -35.31 -7.38 -3.62
N ILE A 309 -36.15 -8.33 -3.20
CA ILE A 309 -37.19 -8.13 -2.18
C ILE A 309 -36.89 -9.01 -0.98
N THR A 310 -37.02 -8.43 0.22
CA THR A 310 -36.76 -9.12 1.47
C THR A 310 -37.96 -9.94 1.94
N GLU A 311 -37.71 -10.90 2.84
CA GLU A 311 -38.77 -11.73 3.42
C GLU A 311 -39.79 -10.91 4.22
N GLN A 312 -39.33 -9.86 4.90
CA GLN A 312 -40.17 -8.96 5.69
C GLN A 312 -41.09 -8.14 4.79
N GLU A 313 -40.59 -7.66 3.65
CA GLU A 313 -41.40 -6.93 2.67
C GLU A 313 -42.47 -7.84 2.04
N MET A 314 -42.15 -9.11 1.76
CA MET A 314 -43.13 -10.07 1.28
C MET A 314 -44.22 -10.36 2.31
N LEU A 315 -43.85 -10.59 3.57
CA LEU A 315 -44.81 -10.86 4.66
C LEU A 315 -45.65 -9.64 5.04
N SER A 316 -45.16 -8.43 4.77
CA SER A 316 -45.92 -7.20 4.98
C SER A 316 -47.11 -7.04 4.02
N TYR A 317 -47.11 -7.79 2.90
CA TYR A 317 -48.10 -7.62 1.85
C TYR A 317 -49.41 -8.36 2.16
N LYS A 318 -50.53 -7.67 1.95
CA LYS A 318 -51.87 -8.18 2.26
C LYS A 318 -52.16 -9.47 1.48
N ASN A 319 -52.46 -10.53 2.23
CA ASN A 319 -52.73 -11.91 1.74
C ASN A 319 -51.51 -12.72 1.28
N PHE A 320 -50.28 -12.27 1.55
CA PHE A 320 -49.09 -13.12 1.45
C PHE A 320 -48.85 -13.80 2.80
N GLY A 321 -48.87 -15.13 2.84
CA GLY A 321 -48.77 -15.92 4.07
C GLY A 321 -47.47 -16.72 4.16
N GLU A 322 -47.19 -17.25 5.35
CA GLU A 322 -45.98 -18.07 5.63
C GLU A 322 -45.83 -19.28 4.70
N THR A 323 -46.94 -19.89 4.29
CA THR A 323 -46.96 -21.00 3.33
C THR A 323 -46.50 -20.56 1.94
N SER A 324 -46.94 -19.41 1.45
CA SER A 324 -46.47 -18.84 0.17
C SER A 324 -45.02 -18.38 0.23
N LEU A 325 -44.57 -17.85 1.37
CA LEU A 325 -43.17 -17.51 1.59
C LEU A 325 -42.29 -18.77 1.54
N LYS A 326 -42.72 -19.86 2.19
CA LYS A 326 -41.99 -21.13 2.20
C LYS A 326 -41.83 -21.71 0.80
N GLU A 327 -42.90 -21.71 0.00
CA GLU A 327 -42.88 -22.14 -1.40
C GLU A 327 -41.87 -21.34 -2.24
N VAL A 328 -41.85 -20.01 -2.10
CA VAL A 328 -40.91 -19.13 -2.81
C VAL A 328 -39.46 -19.39 -2.38
N LYS A 329 -39.21 -19.60 -1.08
CA LYS A 329 -37.88 -19.94 -0.55
C LYS A 329 -37.38 -21.29 -1.03
N GLU A 330 -38.23 -22.31 -1.03
CA GLU A 330 -37.87 -23.65 -1.51
C GLU A 330 -37.52 -23.62 -3.01
N MET A 331 -38.26 -22.84 -3.81
CA MET A 331 -37.97 -22.64 -5.23
C MET A 331 -36.60 -21.98 -5.47
N LEU A 332 -36.29 -20.92 -4.71
CA LEU A 332 -35.00 -20.24 -4.80
C LEU A 332 -33.84 -21.13 -4.30
N ALA A 333 -34.05 -21.87 -3.21
CA ALA A 333 -33.05 -22.75 -2.61
C ALA A 333 -32.65 -23.91 -3.55
N MET A 334 -33.59 -24.46 -4.34
CA MET A 334 -33.30 -25.47 -5.36
C MET A 334 -32.32 -24.99 -6.45
N ARG A 335 -32.08 -23.68 -6.55
CA ARG A 335 -31.16 -23.05 -7.52
C ARG A 335 -29.97 -22.35 -6.86
N GLY A 336 -29.80 -22.52 -5.54
CA GLY A 336 -28.75 -21.85 -4.77
C GLY A 336 -28.98 -20.34 -4.60
N LEU A 337 -30.24 -19.90 -4.69
CA LEU A 337 -30.64 -18.50 -4.60
C LEU A 337 -31.41 -18.21 -3.29
N ARG A 338 -31.49 -16.94 -2.89
CA ARG A 338 -32.17 -16.45 -1.70
C ARG A 338 -32.80 -15.06 -1.92
N LEU A 339 -33.88 -14.77 -1.20
CA LEU A 339 -34.53 -13.46 -1.19
C LEU A 339 -33.58 -12.38 -0.63
N GLY A 340 -33.65 -11.16 -1.16
CA GLY A 340 -32.85 -10.01 -0.71
C GLY A 340 -31.40 -9.90 -1.24
N MET A 341 -30.88 -10.93 -1.93
CA MET A 341 -29.47 -10.98 -2.36
C MET A 341 -28.98 -9.85 -3.27
N ASN A 342 -29.87 -9.11 -3.95
CA ASN A 342 -29.50 -8.01 -4.85
C ASN A 342 -29.57 -6.62 -4.20
N ARG A 343 -30.33 -6.47 -3.11
CA ARG A 343 -30.45 -5.19 -2.37
C ARG A 343 -29.37 -5.04 -1.32
N GLU A 344 -28.89 -6.16 -0.81
CA GLU A 344 -27.69 -6.26 0.00
C GLU A 344 -26.48 -6.16 -0.94
N GLY A 345 -26.02 -4.93 -1.21
CA GLY A 345 -24.70 -4.72 -1.78
C GLY A 345 -23.68 -5.37 -0.85
N ASP A 346 -23.21 -6.55 -1.20
CA ASP A 346 -22.18 -7.32 -0.49
C ASP A 346 -22.38 -7.50 1.04
N GLU A 347 -23.61 -7.39 1.54
CA GLU A 347 -23.95 -7.93 2.86
C GLU A 347 -24.44 -9.35 2.63
N ARG A 348 -23.53 -10.32 2.74
CA ARG A 348 -23.96 -11.70 2.86
C ARG A 348 -24.93 -11.77 4.05
N LEU A 349 -26.23 -11.95 3.81
CA LEU A 349 -27.16 -12.42 4.85
C LEU A 349 -26.61 -13.73 5.39
N MET A 350 -25.90 -13.59 6.50
CA MET A 350 -25.06 -14.61 7.08
C MET A 350 -25.91 -15.75 7.60
N SER A 351 -25.55 -16.98 7.24
CA SER A 351 -26.10 -18.18 7.89
C SER A 351 -25.90 -18.07 9.40
N LYS A 352 -26.72 -18.77 10.21
CA LYS A 352 -26.42 -18.94 11.65
C LYS A 352 -25.01 -19.52 11.88
N ALA A 353 -24.47 -20.26 10.90
CA ALA A 353 -23.10 -20.73 10.89
C ALA A 353 -22.09 -19.58 10.66
N ASP A 354 -22.38 -18.66 9.73
CA ASP A 354 -21.52 -17.51 9.43
C ASP A 354 -21.57 -16.46 10.57
N GLN A 355 -22.72 -16.25 11.22
CA GLN A 355 -22.85 -15.46 12.45
C GLN A 355 -22.06 -16.05 13.61
N LYS A 356 -21.97 -17.39 13.68
CA LYS A 356 -21.12 -18.06 14.66
C LYS A 356 -19.64 -17.81 14.35
N ILE A 357 -19.24 -17.94 13.08
CA ILE A 357 -17.87 -17.71 12.59
C ILE A 357 -17.42 -16.27 12.84
N LEU A 358 -18.24 -15.26 12.52
CA LEU A 358 -17.89 -13.85 12.78
C LEU A 358 -17.82 -13.50 14.26
N GLY A 359 -18.52 -14.26 15.11
CA GLY A 359 -18.43 -14.14 16.56
C GLY A 359 -17.22 -14.84 17.18
N GLU A 360 -16.45 -15.60 16.39
CA GLU A 360 -15.26 -16.30 16.89
C GLU A 360 -14.09 -15.34 17.13
N SER A 361 -13.27 -15.70 18.10
CA SER A 361 -12.02 -14.99 18.41
C SER A 361 -11.06 -15.09 17.23
N VAL A 362 -10.36 -14.00 16.92
CA VAL A 362 -9.28 -13.99 15.92
C VAL A 362 -8.13 -14.93 16.27
N GLU A 363 -8.02 -15.37 17.54
CA GLU A 363 -7.04 -16.39 17.97
C GLU A 363 -7.20 -17.73 17.24
N LYS A 364 -8.41 -18.04 16.73
CA LYS A 364 -8.65 -19.26 15.95
C LYS A 364 -8.12 -19.23 14.54
N LEU A 365 -7.70 -18.05 14.05
CA LEU A 365 -7.12 -17.90 12.72
C LEU A 365 -5.66 -18.40 12.66
N GLU A 366 -5.08 -18.85 13.80
CA GLU A 366 -3.71 -19.39 13.90
C GLU A 366 -2.65 -18.49 13.24
N LEU A 367 -2.80 -17.18 13.45
CA LEU A 367 -1.98 -16.15 12.82
C LEU A 367 -0.58 -16.06 13.43
N SER A 368 0.36 -15.54 12.65
CA SER A 368 1.70 -15.19 13.09
C SER A 368 1.66 -14.16 14.23
N PRO A 369 2.72 -14.08 15.06
CA PRO A 369 2.82 -13.05 16.10
C PRO A 369 2.71 -11.63 15.55
N LYS A 370 3.23 -11.39 14.34
CA LYS A 370 3.19 -10.08 13.66
C LYS A 370 1.75 -9.72 13.28
N ALA A 371 1.02 -10.63 12.63
CA ALA A 371 -0.39 -10.42 12.29
C ALA A 371 -1.27 -10.24 13.53
N THR A 372 -1.04 -11.04 14.58
CA THR A 372 -1.75 -10.92 15.86
C THR A 372 -1.51 -9.55 16.50
N GLN A 373 -0.26 -9.08 16.54
CA GLN A 373 0.08 -7.76 17.06
C GLN A 373 -0.60 -6.63 16.26
N VAL A 374 -0.69 -6.76 14.93
CA VAL A 374 -1.42 -5.77 14.10
C VAL A 374 -2.90 -5.73 14.47
N LEU A 375 -3.55 -6.88 14.64
CA LEU A 375 -4.96 -6.95 15.06
C LEU A 375 -5.18 -6.35 16.45
N GLU A 376 -4.26 -6.59 17.39
CA GLU A 376 -4.29 -5.99 18.74
C GLU A 376 -4.20 -4.46 18.69
N HIS A 377 -3.29 -3.91 17.87
CA HIS A 377 -3.17 -2.46 17.70
C HIS A 377 -4.42 -1.83 17.07
N LEU A 378 -5.09 -2.58 16.19
CA LEU A 378 -6.37 -2.17 15.58
C LEU A 378 -7.58 -2.42 16.50
N GLY A 379 -7.39 -3.06 17.66
CA GLY A 379 -8.47 -3.41 18.58
C GLY A 379 -9.43 -4.48 18.04
N VAL A 380 -8.99 -5.27 17.05
CA VAL A 380 -9.79 -6.32 16.41
C VAL A 380 -9.72 -7.58 17.26
N THR A 381 -10.85 -7.98 17.83
CA THR A 381 -10.93 -9.18 18.69
C THR A 381 -11.75 -10.31 18.09
N ARG A 382 -12.61 -10.00 17.10
CA ARG A 382 -13.48 -10.96 16.44
C ARG A 382 -13.25 -10.98 14.94
N VAL A 383 -13.48 -12.15 14.33
CA VAL A 383 -13.38 -12.33 12.86
C VAL A 383 -14.30 -11.36 12.11
N GLY A 384 -15.48 -11.05 12.66
CA GLY A 384 -16.41 -10.09 12.05
C GLY A 384 -15.94 -8.63 12.05
N ASP A 385 -15.16 -8.23 13.05
CA ASP A 385 -14.60 -6.87 13.11
C ASP A 385 -13.57 -6.66 11.99
N LEU A 386 -12.86 -7.73 11.62
CA LEU A 386 -11.84 -7.71 10.57
C LEU A 386 -12.44 -7.42 9.17
N LEU A 387 -13.70 -7.77 8.93
CA LEU A 387 -14.38 -7.54 7.65
C LEU A 387 -14.70 -6.06 7.37
N GLN A 388 -14.60 -5.21 8.40
CA GLN A 388 -14.78 -3.76 8.24
C GLN A 388 -13.56 -3.11 7.58
N TYR A 389 -12.41 -3.77 7.65
CA TYR A 389 -11.16 -3.29 7.11
C TYR A 389 -10.97 -3.74 5.67
N THR A 390 -10.43 -2.84 4.86
CA THR A 390 -9.91 -3.20 3.54
C THR A 390 -8.49 -3.75 3.65
N ASP A 391 -8.04 -4.45 2.61
CA ASP A 391 -6.63 -4.88 2.48
C ASP A 391 -5.68 -3.70 2.72
N LEU A 392 -6.07 -2.52 2.24
CA LEU A 392 -5.32 -1.29 2.38
C LEU A 392 -5.31 -0.74 3.82
N ASP A 393 -6.43 -0.82 4.54
CA ASP A 393 -6.49 -0.34 5.93
C ASP A 393 -5.58 -1.19 6.82
N LEU A 394 -5.59 -2.51 6.58
CA LEU A 394 -4.68 -3.45 7.24
C LEU A 394 -3.24 -3.22 6.81
N TYR A 395 -2.99 -2.95 5.53
CA TYR A 395 -1.66 -2.65 5.00
C TYR A 395 -1.06 -1.34 5.57
N LYS A 396 -1.92 -0.36 5.86
CA LYS A 396 -1.54 0.92 6.50
C LYS A 396 -1.34 0.79 8.02
N ALA A 397 -1.78 -0.31 8.63
CA ALA A 397 -1.70 -0.49 10.08
C ALA A 397 -0.25 -0.58 10.58
N GLN A 398 -0.03 -0.16 11.82
CA GLN A 398 1.31 -0.13 12.41
C GLN A 398 1.86 -1.55 12.57
N GLY A 399 3.07 -1.79 12.06
CA GLY A 399 3.71 -3.11 12.10
C GLY A 399 3.19 -4.09 11.05
N SER A 400 2.28 -3.64 10.18
CA SER A 400 1.71 -4.43 9.10
C SER A 400 2.51 -4.31 7.80
N GLY A 401 2.19 -5.18 6.83
CA GLY A 401 2.82 -5.29 5.53
C GLY A 401 2.03 -6.21 4.60
N GLN A 402 2.49 -6.37 3.37
CA GLN A 402 1.94 -7.29 2.37
C GLN A 402 1.87 -8.72 2.92
N SER A 403 2.90 -9.19 3.63
CA SER A 403 2.92 -10.53 4.23
C SER A 403 1.77 -10.73 5.23
N VAL A 404 1.56 -9.75 6.12
CA VAL A 404 0.49 -9.78 7.12
C VAL A 404 -0.89 -9.73 6.46
N VAL A 405 -1.07 -8.86 5.46
CA VAL A 405 -2.35 -8.75 4.74
C VAL A 405 -2.66 -10.03 3.98
N GLN A 406 -1.67 -10.64 3.33
CA GLN A 406 -1.83 -11.90 2.62
C GLN A 406 -2.17 -13.04 3.58
N GLU A 407 -1.51 -13.10 4.73
CA GLU A 407 -1.80 -14.07 5.79
C GLU A 407 -3.25 -13.91 6.31
N LEU A 408 -3.66 -12.70 6.66
CA LEU A 408 -5.01 -12.39 7.14
C LEU A 408 -6.07 -12.74 6.09
N SER A 409 -5.83 -12.39 4.82
CA SER A 409 -6.73 -12.71 3.71
C SER A 409 -6.85 -14.22 3.48
N THR A 410 -5.73 -14.94 3.54
CA THR A 410 -5.69 -16.41 3.40
C THR A 410 -6.42 -17.09 4.56
N ALA A 411 -6.15 -16.65 5.79
CA ALA A 411 -6.82 -17.16 6.99
C ALA A 411 -8.33 -16.91 6.91
N LEU A 412 -8.77 -15.70 6.54
CA LEU A 412 -10.19 -15.40 6.35
C LEU A 412 -10.83 -16.25 5.25
N GLY A 413 -10.11 -16.49 4.15
CA GLY A 413 -10.56 -17.34 3.06
C GLY A 413 -10.86 -18.77 3.50
N ALA A 414 -10.04 -19.33 4.42
CA ALA A 414 -10.28 -20.65 5.01
C ALA A 414 -11.58 -20.70 5.85
N PHE A 415 -12.00 -19.56 6.40
CA PHE A 415 -13.27 -19.40 7.14
C PHE A 415 -14.43 -18.97 6.22
N GLY A 416 -14.19 -18.93 4.91
CA GLY A 416 -15.18 -18.53 3.92
C GLY A 416 -15.50 -17.04 3.93
N ALA A 417 -14.72 -16.20 4.60
CA ALA A 417 -14.89 -14.75 4.65
C ALA A 417 -13.81 -14.04 3.80
N GLY A 418 -13.98 -12.75 3.51
CA GLY A 418 -13.01 -11.99 2.73
C GLY A 418 -13.02 -10.53 3.13
N LEU A 419 -11.85 -9.89 3.05
CA LEU A 419 -11.68 -8.48 3.36
C LEU A 419 -12.42 -7.60 2.37
N ARG A 420 -12.78 -6.39 2.81
CA ARG A 420 -13.44 -5.42 1.94
C ARG A 420 -12.45 -4.94 0.87
N LYS A 421 -12.89 -4.86 -0.38
CA LYS A 421 -12.03 -4.32 -1.45
C LYS A 421 -11.92 -2.80 -1.34
N PRO A 422 -10.71 -2.20 -1.52
CA PRO A 422 -10.55 -0.76 -1.49
C PRO A 422 -11.27 -0.09 -2.67
N GLU A 423 -12.16 0.87 -2.37
CA GLU A 423 -12.82 1.71 -3.36
C GLU A 423 -11.87 2.82 -3.84
N ILE A 424 -11.20 2.58 -4.97
CA ILE A 424 -10.41 3.63 -5.63
C ILE A 424 -11.34 4.42 -6.53
N LYS A 425 -11.74 5.59 -6.05
CA LYS A 425 -12.40 6.61 -6.88
C LYS A 425 -11.36 7.18 -7.82
N VAL A 426 -11.46 6.81 -9.10
CA VAL A 426 -10.63 7.35 -10.20
C VAL A 426 -11.11 8.74 -10.57
#